data_AF-A0A2N9M4J3-F1
#
_entry.id   AF-A0A2N9M4J3-F1
#
_cell.length_a   1.000
_cell.length_b   1.000
_cell.length_c   1.000
_cell.angle_alpha   90.00
_cell.angle_beta   90.00
_cell.angle_gamma   90.00
#
_symmetry.space_group_name_H-M   'P 1'
#
loop_
_entity.id
_entity.type
_entity.pdbx_description
1 polymer ?
#
loop_
_entity_poly.entity_id
_entity_poly.type
_entity_poly.pdbx_seq_one_letter_code
_entity_poly.pdbx_strand_id
1 'polypeptide(L)'
;MRSIVEIETELLLKNLVHDLRQPLSTIETSTYYLNLLLGEGHQRAHEQLRIIEHQVDRAATLLSQAVAELHRLYEECPTGARRSRTKEETAAVT
;
A
#
# COMPACT_ATOMS: atom_id res chain seq x y z
N MET A 1 21.70 -6.08 -8.87
CA MET A 1 21.38 -6.65 -7.55
C MET A 1 20.72 -5.55 -6.74
N ARG A 2 19.44 -5.72 -6.39
CA ARG A 2 18.74 -4.83 -5.43
C ARG A 2 19.40 -4.97 -4.05
N SER A 3 19.33 -3.93 -3.24
CA SER A 3 19.76 -4.05 -1.84
C SER A 3 18.80 -4.99 -1.10
N ILE A 4 19.32 -5.82 -0.19
CA ILE A 4 18.49 -6.71 0.65
C ILE A 4 17.42 -5.90 1.41
N VAL A 5 17.78 -4.70 1.86
CA VAL A 5 16.89 -3.77 2.58
C VAL A 5 15.72 -3.27 1.71
N GLU A 6 15.94 -3.08 0.40
CA GLU A 6 14.89 -2.63 -0.54
C GLU A 6 13.85 -3.74 -0.76
N ILE A 7 14.29 -5.00 -0.82
CA ILE A 7 13.42 -6.18 -0.97
C ILE A 7 12.62 -6.42 0.32
N GLU A 8 13.26 -6.29 1.49
CA GLU A 8 12.59 -6.45 2.77
C GLU A 8 11.50 -5.40 3.01
N THR A 9 11.77 -4.14 2.62
CA THR A 9 10.79 -3.05 2.74
C THR A 9 9.59 -3.26 1.79
N GLU A 10 9.85 -3.71 0.56
CA GLU A 10 8.80 -4.07 -0.41
C GLU A 10 7.88 -5.16 0.15
N LEU A 11 8.49 -6.24 0.65
CA LEU A 11 7.77 -7.37 1.21
C LEU A 11 6.95 -6.96 2.43
N LEU A 12 7.52 -6.14 3.31
CA LEU A 12 6.84 -5.62 4.50
C LEU A 12 5.61 -4.78 4.12
N LEU A 13 5.75 -3.86 3.17
CA LEU A 13 4.64 -3.01 2.71
C LEU A 13 3.55 -3.83 2.01
N LYS A 14 3.94 -4.79 1.18
CA LYS A 14 2.99 -5.69 0.51
C LYS A 14 2.21 -6.54 1.52
N ASN A 15 2.91 -7.10 2.52
CA ASN A 15 2.27 -7.86 3.60
C ASN A 15 1.30 -6.98 4.40
N LEU A 16 1.71 -5.76 4.77
CA LEU A 16 0.84 -4.83 5.47
C LEU A 16 -0.43 -4.50 4.67
N VAL A 17 -0.32 -4.29 3.36
CA VAL A 17 -1.50 -4.05 2.52
C VAL A 17 -2.42 -5.27 2.49
N HIS A 18 -1.88 -6.48 2.39
CA HIS A 18 -2.66 -7.71 2.48
C HIS A 18 -3.35 -7.85 3.85
N ASP A 19 -2.60 -7.63 4.93
CA ASP A 19 -3.09 -7.72 6.31
C ASP A 19 -4.18 -6.69 6.60
N LEU A 20 -4.15 -5.51 5.96
CA LEU A 20 -5.18 -4.47 6.08
C LEU A 20 -6.40 -4.72 5.18
N ARG A 21 -6.26 -5.44 4.06
CA ARG A 21 -7.42 -5.80 3.23
C ARG A 21 -8.37 -6.74 3.97
N GLN A 22 -7.86 -7.69 4.75
CA GLN A 22 -8.69 -8.62 5.51
C GLN A 22 -9.67 -7.95 6.51
N PRO A 23 -9.24 -7.05 7.42
CA PRO A 23 -10.16 -6.37 8.32
C PRO A 23 -11.10 -5.43 7.56
N LEU A 24 -10.66 -4.79 6.46
CA LEU A 24 -11.56 -3.97 5.63
C LEU A 24 -12.70 -4.80 5.01
N SER A 25 -12.39 -5.96 4.42
CA SER A 25 -13.43 -6.87 3.90
C SER A 25 -14.35 -7.40 5.00
N THR A 26 -13.82 -7.58 6.21
CA THR A 26 -14.62 -7.96 7.38
C THR A 26 -15.60 -6.86 7.76
N ILE A 27 -15.16 -5.59 7.75
CA ILE A 27 -16.02 -4.43 8.05
C ILE A 27 -17.08 -4.27 6.96
N GLU A 28 -16.71 -4.42 5.69
CA GLU A 28 -17.65 -4.39 4.55
C GLU A 28 -18.76 -5.44 4.72
N THR A 29 -18.37 -6.69 4.98
CA THR A 29 -19.30 -7.79 5.20
C THR A 29 -20.20 -7.54 6.42
N SER A 30 -19.63 -7.06 7.52
CA SER A 30 -20.38 -6.71 8.73
C SER A 30 -21.39 -5.60 8.46
N THR A 31 -21.00 -4.59 7.68
CA THR A 31 -21.84 -3.45 7.31
C THR A 31 -23.00 -3.89 6.42
N TYR A 32 -22.73 -4.76 5.45
CA TYR A 32 -23.74 -5.41 4.63
C TYR A 32 -24.78 -6.16 5.49
N TYR A 33 -24.33 -6.98 6.43
CA TYR A 33 -25.25 -7.71 7.33
C TYR A 33 -26.04 -6.77 8.23
N LEU A 34 -25.42 -5.72 8.78
CA LEU A 34 -26.12 -4.73 9.58
C LEU A 34 -27.19 -4.00 8.76
N ASN A 35 -26.90 -3.67 7.50
CA ASN A 35 -27.86 -3.03 6.62
C ASN A 35 -29.07 -3.94 6.30
N LEU A 36 -28.85 -5.25 6.22
CA LEU A 36 -29.92 -6.25 6.04
C LEU A 36 -30.78 -6.43 7.31
N LEU A 37 -30.16 -6.36 8.48
CA LEU A 37 -30.84 -6.54 9.77
C LEU A 37 -31.58 -5.29 10.25
N LEU A 38 -31.13 -4.11 9.82
CA LEU A 38 -31.80 -2.85 10.13
C LEU A 38 -33.09 -2.74 9.31
N GLY A 39 -34.22 -2.65 10.00
CA GLY A 39 -35.50 -2.29 9.38
C GLY A 39 -35.57 -0.80 9.02
N GLU A 40 -36.58 -0.43 8.24
CA GLU A 40 -36.74 0.91 7.64
C GLU A 40 -36.84 2.07 8.66
N GLY A 41 -37.11 1.78 9.93
CA GLY A 41 -37.24 2.78 11.00
C GLY A 41 -35.93 3.42 11.45
N HIS A 42 -34.77 2.97 10.96
CA HIS A 42 -33.45 3.37 11.47
C HIS A 42 -32.64 4.24 10.49
N GLN A 43 -33.25 5.31 9.97
CA GLN A 43 -32.61 6.18 8.97
C GLN A 43 -31.20 6.67 9.36
N ARG A 44 -31.00 7.08 10.62
CA ARG A 44 -29.68 7.52 11.11
C ARG A 44 -28.66 6.38 11.11
N ALA A 45 -29.07 5.15 11.42
CA ALA A 45 -28.18 4.01 11.38
C ALA A 45 -27.77 3.68 9.94
N HIS A 46 -28.72 3.69 9.00
CA HIS A 46 -28.41 3.54 7.57
C HIS A 46 -27.46 4.62 7.03
N GLU A 47 -27.59 5.86 7.51
CA GLU A 47 -26.64 6.93 7.15
C GLU A 47 -25.23 6.65 7.66
N GLN A 48 -25.09 6.16 8.91
CA GLN A 48 -23.78 5.75 9.43
C GLN A 48 -23.20 4.55 8.67
N LEU A 49 -24.01 3.56 8.31
CA LEU A 49 -23.54 2.43 7.50
C LEU A 49 -23.03 2.88 6.13
N ARG A 50 -23.73 3.80 5.45
CA ARG A 50 -23.25 4.41 4.19
C ARG A 50 -21.92 5.15 4.34
N ILE A 51 -21.74 5.86 5.46
CA ILE A 51 -20.46 6.51 5.76
C ILE A 51 -19.35 5.46 5.94
N ILE A 52 -19.63 4.37 6.65
CA ILE A 52 -18.68 3.27 6.86
C ILE A 52 -18.29 2.62 5.53
N GLU A 53 -19.27 2.27 4.69
CA GLU A 53 -19.05 1.72 3.34
C GLU A 53 -18.12 2.64 2.54
N HIS A 54 -18.41 3.94 2.51
CA HIS A 54 -17.58 4.90 1.80
C HIS A 54 -16.14 4.98 2.33
N GLN A 55 -15.95 4.91 3.66
CA GLN A 55 -14.59 4.90 4.23
C GLN A 55 -13.84 3.61 3.92
N VAL A 56 -14.52 2.46 3.92
CA VAL A 56 -13.91 1.17 3.56
C VAL A 56 -13.46 1.18 2.10
N ASP A 57 -14.32 1.63 1.18
CA ASP A 57 -13.98 1.77 -0.24
C ASP A 57 -12.80 2.72 -0.46
N ARG A 58 -12.81 3.86 0.23
CA ARG A 58 -11.72 4.82 0.19
C ARG A 58 -10.41 4.21 0.69
N ALA A 59 -10.44 3.48 1.81
CA ALA A 59 -9.27 2.81 2.35
C ALA A 59 -8.73 1.74 1.38
N ALA A 60 -9.60 0.91 0.81
CA ALA A 60 -9.23 -0.10 -0.18
C ALA A 60 -8.59 0.52 -1.44
N THR A 61 -9.11 1.67 -1.88
CA THR A 61 -8.56 2.44 -3.00
C THR A 61 -7.16 2.97 -2.67
N LEU A 62 -6.97 3.60 -1.51
CA LEU A 62 -5.67 4.12 -1.07
C LEU A 62 -4.62 3.02 -0.96
N LEU A 63 -4.99 1.86 -0.41
CA LEU A 63 -4.09 0.69 -0.35
C LEU A 63 -3.70 0.20 -1.74
N SER A 64 -4.65 0.16 -2.68
CA SER A 64 -4.38 -0.27 -4.06
C SER A 64 -3.47 0.72 -4.80
N GLN A 65 -3.68 2.02 -4.58
CA GLN A 65 -2.82 3.07 -5.12
C GLN A 65 -1.41 2.99 -4.55
N ALA A 66 -1.27 2.73 -3.24
CA ALA A 66 0.04 2.57 -2.60
C ALA A 66 0.84 1.40 -3.19
N VAL A 67 0.19 0.27 -3.46
CA VAL A 67 0.84 -0.88 -4.14
C VAL A 67 1.21 -0.55 -5.58
N ALA A 68 0.32 0.13 -6.32
CA ALA A 68 0.60 0.52 -7.70
C ALA A 68 1.79 1.50 -7.78
N GLU A 69 1.84 2.49 -6.89
CA GLU A 69 2.94 3.45 -6.82
C GLU A 69 4.25 2.77 -6.40
N LEU A 70 4.19 1.83 -5.45
CA LEU A 70 5.35 1.03 -5.07
C LEU A 70 5.91 0.25 -6.26
N HIS A 71 5.06 -0.45 -7.02
CA HIS A 71 5.48 -1.13 -8.25
C HIS A 71 6.08 -0.15 -9.27
N ARG A 72 5.47 1.03 -9.46
CA ARG A 72 5.98 2.05 -10.38
C ARG A 72 7.39 2.52 -10.01
N LEU A 73 7.61 2.84 -8.72
CA LEU A 73 8.92 3.26 -8.22
C LEU A 73 10.00 2.19 -8.39
N TYR A 74 9.64 0.90 -8.33
CA TYR A 74 10.57 -0.19 -8.60
C TYR A 74 10.87 -0.40 -10.08
N GLU A 75 9.90 -0.20 -10.97
CA GLU A 75 10.10 -0.29 -12.42
C GLU A 75 10.91 0.91 -12.97
N GLU A 76 10.76 2.09 -12.36
CA GLU A 76 11.45 3.33 -12.77
C GLU A 76 12.86 3.50 -12.19
N CYS A 77 13.32 2.59 -11.33
CA CYS A 77 14.68 2.61 -10.79
C CYS A 77 15.58 1.64 -11.58
N PRO A 78 16.24 2.06 -12.69
CA PRO A 78 17.20 1.21 -13.35
C PRO A 78 18.42 1.13 -12.44
N THR A 79 18.69 -0.06 -11.91
CA THR A 79 19.96 -0.41 -11.28
C THR A 79 21.12 0.01 -12.19
N GLY A 80 21.76 1.15 -11.91
CA GLY A 80 22.74 1.72 -12.81
C GLY A 80 23.54 2.93 -12.31
N ALA A 81 23.61 3.19 -11.00
CA ALA A 81 24.52 4.20 -10.43
C ALA A 81 25.55 3.55 -9.50
N ARG A 82 26.27 2.54 -9.99
CA ARG A 82 27.47 2.03 -9.32
C ARG A 82 28.52 1.56 -10.33
N ARG A 83 29.16 2.53 -10.97
CA ARG A 83 30.49 2.55 -11.65
C ARG A 83 30.57 3.97 -12.24
N SER A 84 31.42 4.90 -11.81
CA SER A 84 32.86 4.77 -11.58
C SER A 84 33.35 5.91 -10.66
N ARG A 85 33.92 5.56 -9.51
CA ARG A 85 35.02 6.34 -8.91
C ARG A 85 35.99 5.38 -8.22
N THR A 86 36.44 4.40 -8.99
CA THR A 86 37.64 3.62 -8.66
C THR A 86 38.76 4.12 -9.57
N LYS A 87 39.82 4.63 -8.94
CA LYS A 87 41.14 4.98 -9.48
C LYS A 87 41.25 6.20 -10.40
N GLU A 88 41.73 7.28 -9.80
CA GLU A 88 42.70 8.28 -10.30
C GLU A 88 42.87 9.24 -9.11
N GLU A 89 43.85 9.09 -8.23
CA GLU A 89 45.26 9.46 -8.45
C GLU A 89 46.21 8.35 -8.01
N THR A 90 46.89 7.76 -9.00
CA THR A 90 48.22 7.20 -8.81
C THR A 90 49.20 8.26 -9.30
N ALA A 91 50.11 8.66 -8.41
CA ALA A 91 51.46 9.16 -8.67
C ALA A 91 51.77 9.87 -10.01
N ALA A 92 51.99 11.19 -9.91
CA ALA A 92 53.15 11.92 -10.43
C ALA A 92 53.04 13.33 -9.79
N VAL A 93 54.03 13.89 -9.11
CA VAL A 93 55.24 14.44 -9.70
C VAL A 93 56.32 14.56 -8.62
N THR A 94 57.55 14.36 -9.11
CA THR A 94 58.90 14.45 -8.56
C THR A 94 59.17 15.52 -7.51
#